data_AF-A0A3D2R3J0-F1
#
_entry.id   AF-A0A3D2R3J0-F1
#
_cell.length_a   1.000
_cell.length_b   1.000
_cell.length_c   1.000
_cell.angle_alpha   90.00
_cell.angle_beta   90.00
_cell.angle_gamma   90.00
#
_symmetry.space_group_name_H-M   'P 1'
#
loop_
_entity.id
_entity.type
_entity.pdbx_description
1 polymer ?
#
loop_
_entity_poly.entity_id
_entity_poly.type
_entity_poly.pdbx_seq_one_letter_code
_entity_poly.pdbx_strand_id
1 'polypeptide(L)'
;MTADSRVRHIAKAITWRLIGTLDTVLLSWLITGSGVTGLKIGFAEVVTKMLLYYFHERAWFNFNLGPDGVTIESKKRHLLKTFTWRVVGTGDTMLLSWFISGNPLTGVKIGMAEWITKMALYYVHERIWYRVDFGLPKRHN
;
A
#
# COMPACT_ATOMS: atom_id res chain seq x y z
N MET A 1 -3.87 6.75 -25.32
CA MET A 1 -3.84 7.29 -23.95
C MET A 1 -3.49 8.77 -24.02
N THR A 2 -4.47 9.67 -23.83
CA THR A 2 -4.24 11.13 -23.85
C THR A 2 -3.36 11.53 -22.65
N ALA A 3 -2.57 12.61 -22.79
CA ALA A 3 -1.68 13.08 -21.73
C ALA A 3 -2.42 13.36 -20.41
N ASP A 4 -3.65 13.84 -20.49
CA ASP A 4 -4.53 14.14 -19.36
C ASP A 4 -4.86 12.93 -18.48
N SER A 5 -5.05 11.74 -19.08
CA SER A 5 -5.29 10.50 -18.33
C SER A 5 -4.08 10.12 -17.47
N ARG A 6 -2.85 10.31 -17.98
CA ARG A 6 -1.61 9.99 -17.22
C ARG A 6 -1.46 10.90 -16.00
N VAL A 7 -1.75 12.19 -16.16
CA VAL A 7 -1.67 13.17 -15.06
C VAL A 7 -2.67 12.83 -13.95
N ARG A 8 -3.90 12.44 -14.30
CA ARG A 8 -4.90 11.95 -13.34
C ARG A 8 -4.38 10.76 -12.53
N HIS A 9 -3.80 9.75 -13.18
CA HIS A 9 -3.30 8.56 -12.49
C HIS A 9 -2.13 8.87 -11.53
N ILE A 10 -1.22 9.74 -11.94
CA ILE A 10 -0.11 10.20 -11.08
C ILE A 10 -0.67 10.96 -9.86
N ALA A 11 -1.62 11.87 -10.07
CA ALA A 11 -2.26 12.61 -8.99
C ALA A 11 -3.00 11.69 -8.01
N LYS A 12 -3.73 10.68 -8.51
CA LYS A 12 -4.35 9.63 -7.68
C LYS A 12 -3.32 8.87 -6.85
N ALA A 13 -2.19 8.51 -7.45
CA ALA A 13 -1.12 7.80 -6.76
C ALA A 13 -0.50 8.65 -5.64
N ILE A 14 -0.17 9.91 -5.92
CA ILE A 14 0.40 10.83 -4.92
C ILE A 14 -0.60 11.07 -3.77
N THR A 15 -1.85 11.40 -4.09
CA THR A 15 -2.88 11.65 -3.06
C THR A 15 -3.12 10.41 -2.20
N TRP A 16 -3.15 9.22 -2.79
CA TRP A 16 -3.27 7.97 -2.01
C TRP A 16 -2.06 7.73 -1.10
N ARG A 17 -0.84 8.00 -1.57
CA ARG A 17 0.38 7.85 -0.75
C ARG A 17 0.36 8.78 0.45
N LEU A 18 -0.10 10.02 0.29
CA LEU A 18 -0.23 10.97 1.39
C LEU A 18 -1.27 10.51 2.40
N ILE A 19 -2.48 10.17 1.95
CA ILE A 19 -3.58 9.73 2.82
C ILE A 19 -3.20 8.45 3.58
N GLY A 20 -2.65 7.45 2.88
CA GLY A 20 -2.28 6.17 3.49
C GLY A 20 -1.12 6.28 4.49
N THR A 21 -0.16 7.17 4.24
CA THR A 21 0.94 7.41 5.20
C THR A 21 0.43 8.14 6.43
N LEU A 22 -0.40 9.16 6.24
CA LEU A 22 -1.04 9.89 7.35
C LEU A 22 -1.89 8.95 8.22
N ASP A 23 -2.65 8.04 7.60
CA ASP A 23 -3.44 7.05 8.31
C ASP A 23 -2.56 6.16 9.21
N THR A 24 -1.47 5.58 8.69
CA THR A 24 -0.53 4.80 9.52
C THR A 24 0.00 5.64 10.68
N VAL A 25 0.45 6.87 10.44
CA VAL A 25 1.02 7.74 11.48
C VAL A 25 -0.02 8.04 12.56
N LEU A 26 -1.25 8.38 12.18
CA LEU A 26 -2.33 8.71 13.10
C LEU A 26 -2.78 7.50 13.90
N LEU A 27 -2.96 6.34 13.27
CA LEU A 27 -3.30 5.09 13.96
C LEU A 27 -2.21 4.67 14.94
N SER A 28 -0.96 4.74 14.50
CA SER A 28 0.19 4.41 15.34
C SER A 28 0.29 5.37 16.52
N TRP A 29 0.06 6.67 16.31
CA TRP A 29 0.00 7.64 17.40
C TRP A 29 -1.15 7.34 18.36
N LEU A 30 -2.36 7.11 17.86
CA LEU A 30 -3.54 6.84 18.68
C LEU A 30 -3.36 5.58 19.56
N ILE A 31 -2.74 4.54 19.00
CA ILE A 31 -2.56 3.26 19.71
C ILE A 31 -1.36 3.32 20.67
N THR A 32 -0.26 3.98 20.31
CA THR A 32 0.95 4.05 21.14
C THR A 32 0.94 5.19 22.16
N GLY A 33 0.07 6.18 21.97
CA GLY A 33 0.04 7.42 22.76
C GLY A 33 1.18 8.40 22.46
N SER A 34 2.10 8.06 21.54
CA SER A 34 3.29 8.86 21.24
C SER A 34 3.36 9.24 19.75
N GLY A 35 3.21 10.54 19.46
CA GLY A 35 3.28 11.04 18.09
C GLY A 35 4.63 10.78 17.44
N VAL A 36 5.72 10.85 18.21
CA VAL A 36 7.08 10.53 17.74
C VAL A 36 7.19 9.07 17.33
N THR A 37 6.58 8.16 18.08
CA THR A 37 6.55 6.72 17.76
C THR A 37 5.74 6.47 16.50
N GLY A 38 4.58 7.13 16.36
CA GLY A 38 3.76 7.03 15.15
C GLY A 38 4.46 7.53 13.89
N LEU A 39 5.19 8.64 13.99
CA LEU A 39 6.02 9.15 12.88
C LEU A 39 7.15 8.19 12.50
N LYS A 40 7.83 7.59 13.48
CA LYS A 40 8.86 6.58 13.22
C LYS A 40 8.30 5.37 12.48
N ILE A 41 7.14 4.86 12.91
CA ILE A 41 6.47 3.73 12.26
C ILE A 41 6.07 4.10 10.83
N GLY A 42 5.39 5.25 10.63
CA GLY A 42 4.97 5.67 9.29
C GLY A 42 6.13 5.90 8.32
N PHE A 43 7.23 6.51 8.78
CA PHE A 43 8.42 6.69 7.96
C PHE A 43 9.09 5.35 7.63
N ALA A 44 9.26 4.49 8.64
CA ALA A 44 9.82 3.16 8.44
C ALA A 44 8.99 2.36 7.43
N GLU A 45 7.66 2.34 7.57
CA GLU A 45 6.74 1.65 6.65
C GLU A 45 6.93 2.11 5.20
N VAL A 46 7.04 3.42 4.97
CA VAL A 46 7.21 3.96 3.61
C VAL A 46 8.50 3.46 2.98
N VAL A 47 9.61 3.48 3.73
CA VAL A 47 10.92 3.04 3.27
C VAL A 47 10.96 1.52 3.07
N THR A 48 10.53 0.74 4.06
CA THR A 48 10.56 -0.73 4.01
C THR A 48 9.65 -1.27 2.92
N LYS A 49 8.41 -0.77 2.78
CA LYS A 49 7.50 -1.24 1.74
C LYS A 49 8.04 -0.93 0.35
N MET A 50 8.76 0.17 0.14
CA MET A 50 9.42 0.43 -1.15
C MET A 50 10.49 -0.63 -1.46
N LEU A 51 11.37 -0.92 -0.49
CA LEU A 51 12.42 -1.93 -0.64
C LEU A 51 11.84 -3.34 -0.82
N LEU A 52 10.92 -3.74 0.04
CA LEU A 52 10.25 -5.04 -0.01
C LEU A 52 9.48 -5.24 -1.32
N TYR A 53 8.81 -4.20 -1.83
CA TYR A 53 8.12 -4.29 -3.11
C TYR A 53 9.09 -4.52 -4.26
N TYR A 54 10.23 -3.83 -4.28
CA TYR A 54 11.27 -4.04 -5.27
C TYR A 54 11.80 -5.48 -5.24
N PHE A 55 12.14 -6.00 -4.05
CA PHE A 55 12.60 -7.38 -3.91
C PHE A 55 11.51 -8.42 -4.24
N HIS A 56 10.26 -8.14 -3.89
CA HIS A 56 9.11 -8.98 -4.26
C HIS A 56 8.95 -9.09 -5.77
N GLU A 57 8.98 -7.96 -6.48
CA GLU A 57 8.96 -7.96 -7.95
C GLU A 57 10.17 -8.68 -8.54
N ARG A 58 11.36 -8.49 -7.98
CA ARG A 58 12.57 -9.15 -8.47
C ARG A 58 12.54 -10.67 -8.26
N ALA A 59 12.05 -11.13 -7.10
CA ALA A 59 11.83 -12.54 -6.84
C ALA A 59 10.83 -13.11 -7.85
N TRP A 60 9.68 -12.45 -8.06
CA TRP A 60 8.68 -12.86 -9.05
C TRP A 60 9.16 -12.81 -10.50
N PHE A 61 10.13 -11.95 -10.82
CA PHE A 61 10.79 -11.93 -12.13
C PHE A 61 11.69 -13.16 -12.29
N ASN A 62 12.51 -13.47 -11.29
CA ASN A 62 13.41 -14.61 -11.31
C ASN A 62 12.65 -15.96 -11.29
N PHE A 63 11.56 -16.08 -10.53
CA PHE A 63 10.70 -17.27 -10.55
C PHE A 63 10.00 -17.50 -11.89
N ASN A 64 9.85 -16.45 -12.71
CA ASN A 64 9.26 -16.55 -14.03
C ASN A 64 10.29 -16.93 -15.12
N LEU A 65 11.54 -17.16 -14.73
CA LEU A 65 12.62 -17.71 -15.56
C LEU A 65 12.94 -19.13 -15.06
N GLY A 66 12.00 -20.05 -15.23
CA GLY A 66 12.30 -21.47 -15.09
C GLY A 66 13.21 -21.94 -16.23
N PRO A 67 14.08 -22.95 -16.03
CA PRO A 67 14.85 -23.58 -17.10
C PRO A 67 14.00 -24.04 -18.30
N ASP A 68 12.71 -24.28 -18.06
CA ASP A 68 11.78 -24.93 -19.00
C ASP A 68 10.72 -23.97 -19.61
N GLY A 69 10.82 -22.66 -19.40
CA GLY A 69 9.97 -21.67 -20.10
C GLY A 69 8.46 -21.71 -19.79
N VAL A 70 8.00 -22.43 -18.76
CA VAL A 70 6.58 -22.51 -18.41
C VAL A 70 6.12 -21.20 -17.78
N THR A 71 5.42 -20.40 -18.58
CA THR A 71 4.78 -19.16 -18.12
C THR A 71 3.55 -19.49 -17.29
N ILE A 72 3.52 -19.08 -16.01
CA ILE A 72 2.29 -19.15 -15.21
C ILE A 72 1.22 -18.31 -15.94
N GLU A 73 0.05 -18.91 -16.14
CA GLU A 73 -1.12 -18.22 -16.71
C GLU A 73 -1.31 -16.84 -16.06
N SER A 74 -1.38 -15.77 -16.88
CA SER A 74 -1.21 -14.40 -16.37
C SER A 74 -2.18 -14.07 -15.22
N LYS A 75 -3.41 -14.55 -15.30
CA LYS A 75 -4.45 -14.38 -14.27
C LYS A 75 -4.05 -14.98 -12.92
N LYS A 76 -3.55 -16.22 -12.90
CA LYS A 76 -3.10 -16.90 -11.67
C LYS A 76 -1.88 -16.20 -11.07
N ARG A 77 -0.95 -15.74 -11.91
CA ARG A 77 0.22 -14.97 -11.47
C ARG A 77 -0.20 -13.66 -10.78
N HIS A 78 -1.10 -12.87 -11.38
CA HIS A 78 -1.53 -11.60 -10.80
C HIS A 78 -2.25 -11.79 -9.45
N LEU A 79 -3.07 -12.84 -9.32
CA LEU A 79 -3.72 -13.20 -8.07
C LEU A 79 -2.69 -13.58 -6.99
N LEU A 80 -1.74 -14.46 -7.31
CA LEU A 80 -0.69 -14.89 -6.37
C LEU A 80 0.24 -13.73 -5.97
N LYS A 81 0.62 -12.86 -6.91
CA LYS A 81 1.40 -11.65 -6.62
C LYS A 81 0.67 -10.72 -5.65
N THR A 82 -0.64 -10.54 -5.87
CA THR A 82 -1.46 -9.71 -4.98
C THR A 82 -1.53 -10.31 -3.59
N PHE A 83 -1.83 -11.62 -3.49
CA PHE A 83 -1.92 -12.31 -2.21
C PHE A 83 -0.59 -12.27 -1.44
N THR A 84 0.51 -12.63 -2.10
CA THR A 84 1.85 -12.60 -1.49
C THR A 84 2.24 -11.21 -1.02
N TRP A 85 1.94 -10.16 -1.80
CA TRP A 85 2.19 -8.79 -1.39
C TRP A 85 1.37 -8.37 -0.17
N ARG A 86 0.11 -8.82 -0.06
CA ARG A 86 -0.72 -8.55 1.14
C ARG A 86 -0.13 -9.19 2.39
N VAL A 87 0.35 -10.43 2.28
CA VAL A 87 0.99 -11.11 3.42
C VAL A 87 2.29 -10.42 3.83
N VAL A 88 3.17 -10.14 2.87
CA VAL A 88 4.47 -9.49 3.14
C VAL A 88 4.28 -8.08 3.68
N GLY A 89 3.44 -7.27 3.03
CA GLY A 89 3.23 -5.87 3.41
C GLY A 89 2.53 -5.70 4.76
N THR A 90 1.56 -6.54 5.09
CA THR A 90 0.91 -6.52 6.41
C THR A 90 1.85 -7.04 7.50
N GLY A 91 2.62 -8.10 7.19
CA GLY A 91 3.64 -8.63 8.10
C GLY A 91 4.71 -7.59 8.43
N ASP A 92 5.17 -6.83 7.44
CA ASP A 92 6.12 -5.73 7.62
C ASP A 92 5.61 -4.67 8.61
N THR A 93 4.38 -4.16 8.43
CA THR A 93 3.80 -3.20 9.38
C THR A 93 3.76 -3.78 10.79
N MET A 94 3.30 -5.03 10.96
CA MET A 94 3.19 -5.65 12.28
C MET A 94 4.56 -5.79 12.95
N LEU A 95 5.58 -6.22 12.21
CA LEU A 95 6.94 -6.40 12.70
C LEU A 95 7.60 -5.07 13.05
N LEU A 96 7.48 -4.06 12.19
CA LEU A 96 8.01 -2.71 12.45
C LEU A 96 7.33 -2.09 13.67
N SER A 97 6.01 -2.19 13.72
CA SER A 97 5.22 -1.65 14.83
C SER A 97 5.57 -2.34 16.14
N TRP A 98 5.77 -3.66 16.13
CA TRP A 98 6.27 -4.38 17.31
C TRP A 98 7.67 -3.92 17.68
N PHE A 99 8.63 -3.92 16.75
CA PHE A 99 10.01 -3.56 17.01
C PHE A 99 10.16 -2.13 17.58
N ILE A 100 9.40 -1.18 17.03
CA ILE A 100 9.46 0.23 17.44
C ILE A 100 8.71 0.48 18.75
N SER A 101 7.56 -0.18 18.96
CA SER A 101 6.76 0.01 20.18
C SER A 101 7.23 -0.85 21.37
N GLY A 102 8.03 -1.88 21.12
CA GLY A 102 8.46 -2.88 22.11
C GLY A 102 7.37 -3.89 22.49
N ASN A 103 6.14 -3.79 21.98
CA ASN A 103 5.03 -4.66 22.35
C ASN A 103 4.40 -5.35 21.11
N PRO A 104 4.40 -6.69 21.04
CA PRO A 104 3.81 -7.43 19.92
C PRO A 104 2.32 -7.14 19.71
N LEU A 105 1.58 -6.96 20.81
CA LEU A 105 0.14 -6.71 20.76
C LEU A 105 -0.17 -5.35 20.10
N THR A 106 0.69 -4.36 20.32
CA THR A 106 0.60 -3.05 19.65
C THR A 106 0.80 -3.20 18.15
N GLY A 107 1.77 -4.01 17.73
CA GLY A 107 2.02 -4.28 16.31
C GLY A 107 0.84 -4.94 15.61
N VAL A 108 0.21 -5.94 16.23
CA VAL A 108 -1.00 -6.59 15.69
C VAL A 108 -2.17 -5.60 15.62
N LYS A 109 -2.39 -4.79 16.67
CA LYS A 109 -3.46 -3.78 16.68
C LYS A 109 -3.28 -2.76 15.55
N ILE A 110 -2.07 -2.24 15.36
CA ILE A 110 -1.76 -1.29 14.28
C ILE A 110 -1.98 -1.95 12.92
N GLY A 111 -1.42 -3.16 12.69
CA GLY A 111 -1.57 -3.86 11.41
C GLY A 111 -3.02 -4.18 11.04
N MET A 112 -3.84 -4.61 12.02
CA MET A 112 -5.27 -4.87 11.81
C MET A 112 -6.05 -3.57 11.56
N ALA A 113 -5.78 -2.53 12.34
CA ALA A 113 -6.41 -1.22 12.15
C ALA A 113 -6.08 -0.66 10.76
N GLU A 114 -4.79 -0.64 10.38
CA GLU A 114 -4.31 -0.20 9.08
C GLU A 114 -5.02 -0.94 7.93
N TRP A 115 -5.17 -2.26 8.05
CA TRP A 115 -5.81 -3.04 7.00
C TRP A 115 -7.27 -2.62 6.78
N ILE A 116 -8.04 -2.44 7.87
CA ILE A 116 -9.45 -2.05 7.81
C ILE A 116 -9.60 -0.59 7.34
N THR A 117 -8.84 0.33 7.94
CA THR A 117 -8.93 1.76 7.62
C THR A 117 -8.51 2.04 6.19
N LYS A 118 -7.42 1.43 5.69
CA LYS A 118 -6.98 1.65 4.30
C LYS A 118 -7.98 1.12 3.30
N MET A 119 -8.72 0.04 3.59
CA MET A 119 -9.82 -0.40 2.72
C MET A 119 -10.93 0.65 2.64
N ALA A 120 -11.37 1.19 3.78
CA ALA A 120 -12.38 2.23 3.84
C ALA A 120 -11.92 3.54 3.17
N LEU A 121 -10.73 4.01 3.50
CA LEU A 121 -10.14 5.23 2.95
C LEU A 121 -9.90 5.12 1.45
N TYR A 122 -9.44 3.97 0.96
CA TYR A 122 -9.25 3.77 -0.48
C TYR A 122 -10.56 3.84 -1.24
N TYR A 123 -11.62 3.21 -0.70
CA TYR A 123 -12.95 3.30 -1.29
C TYR A 123 -13.42 4.76 -1.34
N VAL A 124 -13.34 5.50 -0.24
CA VAL A 124 -13.73 6.91 -0.19
C VAL A 124 -12.90 7.76 -1.16
N HIS A 125 -11.58 7.55 -1.21
CA HIS A 125 -10.67 8.22 -2.15
C HIS A 125 -11.10 7.99 -3.60
N GLU A 126 -11.39 6.75 -3.97
CA GLU A 126 -11.86 6.41 -5.32
C GLU A 126 -13.23 7.06 -5.62
N ARG A 127 -14.16 7.08 -4.65
CA ARG A 127 -15.47 7.72 -4.80
C ARG A 127 -15.36 9.23 -4.98
N ILE A 128 -14.44 9.89 -4.28
CA ILE A 128 -14.16 11.32 -4.44
C ILE A 128 -13.59 11.55 -5.84
N TRP A 129 -12.58 10.78 -6.24
CA TRP A 129 -11.99 10.90 -7.58
C TRP A 129 -12.99 10.62 -8.70
N TYR A 130 -13.95 9.71 -8.50
CA TYR A 130 -15.02 9.46 -9.47
C TYR A 130 -15.91 10.70 -9.72
N ARG A 131 -16.07 11.58 -8.73
CA ARG A 131 -16.83 12.83 -8.86
C ARG A 131 -16.03 13.97 -9.49
N VAL A 132 -14.72 13.81 -9.61
CA VAL A 132 -13.82 14.85 -10.13
C VAL A 132 -13.48 14.51 -11.58
N ASP A 133 -13.74 15.43 -12.50
CA ASP A 133 -13.48 15.25 -13.94
C ASP A 133 -12.02 15.56 -14.37
N PHE A 134 -11.14 15.83 -13.41
CA PHE A 134 -9.73 16.15 -13.66
C PHE A 134 -9.05 15.09 -14.53
N GLY A 135 -8.51 15.50 -15.68
CA GLY A 135 -7.80 14.63 -16.62
C GLY A 135 -8.68 13.66 -17.42
N LEU A 136 -10.00 13.89 -17.46
CA LEU A 136 -10.94 13.21 -18.35
C LEU A 136 -11.45 14.18 -19.43
N PRO A 137 -11.75 13.71 -20.65
CA PRO A 137 -12.53 14.52 -21.59
C PRO A 137 -13.87 14.85 -20.93
N LYS A 138 -14.29 16.13 -20.99
CA LYS A 138 -15.54 16.63 -20.38
C LYS A 138 -16.67 15.62 -20.60
N ARG A 139 -17.22 15.10 -19.51
CA ARG A 139 -18.42 14.27 -19.54
C ARG A 139 -19.55 15.19 -20.00
N HIS A 140 -19.97 15.08 -21.26
CA HIS A 140 -21.20 15.72 -21.70
C HIS A 140 -22.33 14.95 -20.99
N ASN A 141 -22.98 15.61 -20.03
CA ASN A 141 -24.23 15.12 -19.45
C ASN A 141 -25.36 15.26 -20.47
#